data_AF-A0A9Q4HXZ5-F1
#
_entry.id   AF-A0A9Q4HXZ5-F1
#
_cell.length_a   1.000
_cell.length_b   1.000
_cell.length_c   1.000
_cell.angle_alpha   90.00
_cell.angle_beta   90.00
_cell.angle_gamma   90.00
#
_symmetry.space_group_name_H-M   'P 1'
#
loop_
_entity.id
_entity.type
_entity.pdbx_description
1 polymer ?
#
loop_
_entity_poly.entity_id
_entity_poly.type
_entity_poly.pdbx_seq_one_letter_code
_entity_poly.pdbx_strand_id
1 'polypeptide(L)'
;MAGTYSYDPAKLEEEGKDLMRFQLGDTMVEGKEKTCALTDEEYNAILKMHSNWKRAKLACIESIFRRFSYEPDTATGPLSFQFGARAKLWQEEYEKLKKDLSKSCLSVGAISAQGGCGKPPYFYTGMMSHEKEGG
;
A
#
# COMPACT_ATOMS: atom_id res chain seq x y z
N MET A 1 6.59 -26.84 -7.12
CA MET A 1 7.89 -26.16 -7.31
C MET A 1 8.26 -25.52 -5.99
N ALA A 2 9.46 -25.72 -5.47
CA ALA A 2 9.92 -25.01 -4.29
C ALA A 2 10.06 -23.52 -4.65
N GLY A 3 9.47 -22.63 -3.85
CA GLY A 3 9.60 -21.19 -4.06
C GLY A 3 11.06 -20.76 -3.96
N THR A 4 11.45 -19.77 -4.76
CA THR A 4 12.78 -19.17 -4.65
C THR A 4 12.76 -18.03 -3.64
N TYR A 5 13.86 -17.92 -2.89
CA TYR A 5 14.04 -16.90 -1.86
C TYR A 5 15.43 -16.32 -2.08
N SER A 6 15.50 -15.10 -2.60
CA SER A 6 16.74 -14.37 -2.87
C SER A 6 16.54 -12.90 -2.54
N TYR A 7 17.56 -12.31 -1.92
CA TYR A 7 17.62 -10.90 -1.59
C TYR A 7 19.00 -10.34 -1.95
N ASP A 8 19.03 -9.41 -2.89
CA ASP A 8 20.24 -8.72 -3.33
C ASP A 8 20.19 -7.24 -2.88
N PRO A 9 20.99 -6.82 -1.88
CA PRO A 9 20.98 -5.44 -1.40
C PRO A 9 21.53 -4.43 -2.43
N ALA A 10 22.22 -4.91 -3.48
CA ALA A 10 22.72 -4.06 -4.56
C ALA A 10 21.61 -3.57 -5.51
N LYS A 11 20.42 -4.20 -5.49
CA LYS A 11 19.29 -3.89 -6.40
C LYS A 11 18.23 -3.02 -5.76
N LEU A 12 18.54 -2.35 -4.65
CA LEU A 12 17.60 -1.49 -3.93
C LEU A 12 17.29 -0.18 -4.70
N GLU A 13 18.12 0.19 -5.65
CA GLU A 13 17.88 1.35 -6.52
C GLU A 13 16.74 1.10 -7.52
N GLU A 14 16.46 -0.16 -7.83
CA GLU A 14 15.37 -0.54 -8.73
C GLU A 14 14.08 -0.79 -7.93
N GLU A 15 12.93 -0.33 -8.46
CA GLU A 15 11.60 -0.64 -7.92
C GLU A 15 11.22 -2.12 -8.18
N GLY A 16 12.00 -3.04 -7.61
CA GLY A 16 11.89 -4.48 -7.80
C GLY A 16 11.55 -5.26 -6.52
N LYS A 17 11.68 -6.60 -6.62
CA LYS A 17 11.41 -7.51 -5.50
C LYS A 17 12.26 -7.19 -4.27
N ASP A 18 13.53 -6.83 -4.47
CA ASP A 18 14.52 -6.63 -3.41
C ASP A 18 14.18 -5.38 -2.59
N LEU A 19 13.73 -4.31 -3.25
CA LEU A 19 13.23 -3.12 -2.58
C LEU A 19 11.93 -3.39 -1.80
N MET A 20 11.00 -4.20 -2.34
CA MET A 20 9.79 -4.59 -1.61
C MET A 20 10.12 -5.41 -0.36
N ARG A 21 11.01 -6.41 -0.48
CA ARG A 21 11.52 -7.22 0.64
C ARG A 21 12.15 -6.32 1.70
N PHE A 22 12.99 -5.37 1.29
CA PHE A 22 13.61 -4.40 2.19
C PHE A 22 12.58 -3.51 2.92
N GLN A 23 11.64 -2.93 2.20
CA GLN A 23 10.61 -2.04 2.78
C GLN A 23 9.65 -2.76 3.74
N LEU A 24 9.43 -4.06 3.54
CA LEU A 24 8.60 -4.90 4.41
C LEU A 24 9.41 -5.53 5.56
N GLY A 25 10.73 -5.40 5.54
CA GLY A 25 11.63 -6.05 6.51
C GLY A 25 11.76 -7.58 6.29
N ASP A 26 11.39 -8.09 5.12
CA ASP A 26 11.52 -9.51 4.74
C ASP A 26 12.88 -9.80 4.09
N THR A 27 13.96 -9.46 4.79
CA THR A 27 15.34 -9.61 4.31
C THR A 27 16.03 -10.89 4.80
N MET A 28 15.40 -11.62 5.73
CA MET A 28 15.98 -12.82 6.34
C MET A 28 15.67 -14.07 5.51
N VAL A 29 16.46 -14.26 4.45
CA VAL A 29 16.27 -15.29 3.42
C VAL A 29 16.78 -16.68 3.82
N GLU A 30 17.67 -16.77 4.81
CA GLU A 30 18.31 -18.02 5.27
C GLU A 30 17.30 -19.12 5.68
N GLY A 31 16.18 -18.74 6.26
CA GLY A 31 15.14 -19.68 6.70
C GLY A 31 14.11 -20.04 5.64
N LYS A 32 14.25 -19.53 4.40
CA LYS A 32 13.36 -19.82 3.25
C LYS A 32 11.88 -19.70 3.65
N GLU A 33 11.11 -20.78 3.52
CA GLU A 33 9.69 -20.88 3.86
C GLU A 33 9.34 -20.51 5.31
N LYS A 34 10.28 -20.71 6.26
CA LYS A 34 10.05 -20.51 7.70
C LYS A 34 10.25 -19.07 8.15
N THR A 35 11.09 -18.32 7.46
CA THR A 35 11.40 -16.92 7.81
C THR A 35 10.80 -15.94 6.84
N CYS A 36 10.75 -16.27 5.54
CA CYS A 36 10.22 -15.38 4.53
C CYS A 36 8.70 -15.33 4.53
N ALA A 37 8.20 -14.10 4.44
CA ALA A 37 6.77 -13.85 4.41
C ALA A 37 6.16 -14.24 3.05
N LEU A 38 6.90 -14.00 1.96
CA LEU A 38 6.51 -14.35 0.59
C LEU A 38 7.69 -14.89 -0.22
N THR A 39 7.36 -15.67 -1.25
CA THR A 39 8.29 -16.16 -2.28
C THR A 39 8.65 -15.08 -3.29
N ASP A 40 9.76 -15.24 -3.99
CA ASP A 40 10.15 -14.33 -5.08
C ASP A 40 9.11 -14.32 -6.20
N GLU A 41 8.48 -15.46 -6.48
CA GLU A 41 7.43 -15.58 -7.49
C GLU A 41 6.19 -14.77 -7.11
N GLU A 42 5.79 -14.78 -5.84
CA GLU A 42 4.67 -13.98 -5.32
C GLU A 42 4.95 -12.48 -5.40
N TYR A 43 6.14 -12.03 -4.99
CA TYR A 43 6.52 -10.62 -5.12
C TYR A 43 6.49 -10.15 -6.58
N ASN A 44 7.06 -10.93 -7.49
CA ASN A 44 7.06 -10.61 -8.91
C ASN A 44 5.64 -10.63 -9.50
N ALA A 45 4.77 -11.54 -9.06
CA ALA A 45 3.38 -11.58 -9.49
C ALA A 45 2.62 -10.32 -9.04
N ILE A 46 2.77 -9.90 -7.78
CA ILE A 46 2.11 -8.70 -7.23
C ILE A 46 2.60 -7.44 -7.94
N LEU A 47 3.91 -7.31 -8.16
CA LEU A 47 4.50 -6.20 -8.89
C LEU A 47 4.00 -6.13 -10.35
N LYS A 48 3.79 -7.28 -11.01
CA LYS A 48 3.20 -7.33 -12.36
C LYS A 48 1.71 -6.97 -12.39
N MET A 49 0.95 -7.35 -11.35
CA MET A 49 -0.49 -7.07 -11.26
C MET A 49 -0.80 -5.60 -10.96
N HIS A 50 0.11 -4.90 -10.29
CA HIS A 50 -0.09 -3.51 -9.87
C HIS A 50 0.99 -2.59 -10.41
N SER A 51 0.61 -1.72 -11.35
CA SER A 51 1.51 -0.70 -11.91
C SER A 51 1.93 0.39 -10.92
N ASN A 52 1.26 0.49 -9.77
CA ASN A 52 1.47 1.54 -8.80
C ASN A 52 2.12 0.95 -7.53
N TRP A 53 3.34 1.39 -7.20
CA TRP A 53 4.14 0.83 -6.11
C TRP A 53 3.40 0.77 -4.78
N LYS A 54 2.69 1.83 -4.41
CA LYS A 54 1.92 1.89 -3.16
C LYS A 54 0.79 0.85 -3.12
N ARG A 55 0.17 0.55 -4.26
CA ARG A 55 -0.87 -0.51 -4.36
C ARG A 55 -0.25 -1.90 -4.32
N ALA A 56 0.90 -2.09 -4.97
CA ALA A 56 1.65 -3.34 -4.85
C ALA A 56 2.05 -3.60 -3.39
N LYS A 57 2.56 -2.58 -2.68
CA LYS A 57 2.89 -2.67 -1.26
C LYS A 57 1.67 -3.04 -0.41
N LEU A 58 0.52 -2.42 -0.67
CA LEU A 58 -0.73 -2.73 0.01
C LEU A 58 -1.13 -4.20 -0.18
N ALA A 59 -1.05 -4.71 -1.41
CA ALA A 59 -1.34 -6.11 -1.73
C ALA A 59 -0.37 -7.09 -1.07
N CYS A 60 0.92 -6.75 -0.98
CA CYS A 60 1.90 -7.55 -0.23
C CYS A 60 1.58 -7.59 1.27
N ILE A 61 1.24 -6.45 1.88
CA ILE A 61 0.84 -6.43 3.29
C ILE A 61 -0.45 -7.25 3.50
N GLU A 62 -1.37 -7.19 2.54
CA GLU A 62 -2.62 -7.95 2.56
C GLU A 62 -2.40 -9.47 2.59
N SER A 63 -1.51 -9.98 1.74
CA SER A 63 -1.17 -11.41 1.74
C SER A 63 -0.47 -11.82 3.04
N ILE A 64 0.45 -10.99 3.55
CA ILE A 64 1.20 -11.26 4.78
C ILE A 64 0.26 -11.33 6.00
N PHE A 65 -0.64 -10.36 6.20
CA PHE A 65 -1.53 -10.39 7.36
C PHE A 65 -2.49 -11.57 7.30
N ARG A 66 -2.98 -11.93 6.12
CA ARG A 66 -3.88 -13.08 5.95
C ARG A 66 -3.17 -14.37 6.31
N ARG A 67 -1.90 -14.53 5.94
CA ARG A 67 -1.09 -15.68 6.33
C ARG A 67 -0.97 -15.80 7.86
N PHE A 68 -0.66 -14.69 8.55
CA PHE A 68 -0.56 -14.67 10.02
C PHE A 68 -1.90 -14.82 10.74
N SER A 69 -3.02 -14.44 10.12
CA SER A 69 -4.34 -14.49 10.75
C SER A 69 -4.81 -15.91 11.11
N TYR A 70 -4.26 -16.93 10.44
CA TYR A 70 -4.56 -18.34 10.72
C TYR A 70 -3.69 -18.94 11.83
N GLU A 71 -2.63 -18.26 12.26
CA GLU A 71 -1.70 -18.77 13.27
C GLU A 71 -2.21 -18.45 14.69
N PRO A 72 -2.58 -19.46 15.49
CA PRO A 72 -2.97 -19.24 16.88
C PRO A 72 -1.74 -18.92 17.73
N ASP A 73 -1.94 -18.18 18.83
CA ASP A 73 -0.89 -18.00 19.84
C ASP A 73 -0.48 -19.36 20.42
N THR A 74 0.84 -19.62 20.46
CA THR A 74 1.36 -20.90 20.97
C THR A 74 2.19 -20.65 22.22
N ALA A 75 1.96 -21.42 23.27
CA ALA A 75 2.80 -21.44 24.47
C ALA A 75 3.36 -22.84 24.69
N THR A 76 4.68 -22.95 24.81
CA THR A 76 5.40 -24.19 25.08
C THR A 76 6.31 -24.00 26.29
N GLY A 77 5.86 -24.44 27.45
CA GLY A 77 6.59 -24.27 28.71
C GLY A 77 6.73 -22.79 29.10
N PRO A 78 7.95 -22.29 29.43
CA PRO A 78 8.16 -20.88 29.73
C PRO A 78 8.17 -19.98 28.48
N LEU A 79 8.19 -20.56 27.28
CA LEU A 79 8.22 -19.82 26.01
C LEU A 79 6.79 -19.59 25.51
N SER A 80 6.44 -18.33 25.24
CA SER A 80 5.17 -17.97 24.63
C SER A 80 5.40 -17.16 23.36
N PHE A 81 4.67 -17.49 22.30
CA PHE A 81 4.67 -16.79 21.03
C PHE A 81 3.31 -16.12 20.83
N GLN A 82 3.33 -14.82 20.60
CA GLN A 82 2.14 -13.98 20.40
C GLN A 82 1.99 -13.68 18.90
N PHE A 83 1.47 -14.65 18.15
CA PHE A 83 1.23 -14.54 16.71
C PHE A 83 0.03 -13.64 16.39
N GLY A 84 -1.01 -13.65 17.24
CA GLY A 84 -2.17 -12.77 17.12
C GLY A 84 -1.82 -11.28 17.24
N ALA A 85 -0.85 -10.94 18.09
CA ALA A 85 -0.35 -9.57 18.20
C ALA A 85 0.34 -9.10 16.91
N ARG A 86 1.07 -10.01 16.24
CA ARG A 86 1.72 -9.73 14.95
C ARG A 86 0.69 -9.49 13.85
N ALA A 87 -0.37 -10.28 13.79
CA ALA A 87 -1.46 -10.09 12.82
C ALA A 87 -2.13 -8.71 12.98
N LYS A 88 -2.38 -8.26 14.22
CA LYS A 88 -2.92 -6.92 14.51
C LYS A 88 -2.00 -5.80 14.02
N LEU A 89 -0.70 -5.92 14.25
CA LEU A 89 0.29 -4.94 13.77
C LEU A 89 0.21 -4.78 12.25
N TRP A 90 0.19 -5.88 11.50
CA TRP A 90 0.07 -5.83 10.04
C TRP A 90 -1.28 -5.30 9.57
N GLN A 91 -2.37 -5.60 10.28
CA GLN A 91 -3.68 -5.05 9.99
C GLN A 91 -3.71 -3.51 10.17
N GLU A 92 -3.12 -3.01 11.25
CA GLU A 92 -3.02 -1.57 11.49
C GLU A 92 -2.22 -0.85 10.39
N GLU A 93 -1.08 -1.41 9.99
CA GLU A 93 -0.28 -0.87 8.89
C GLU A 93 -1.02 -0.92 7.55
N TYR A 94 -1.76 -2.00 7.27
CA TYR A 94 -2.64 -2.11 6.11
C TYR A 94 -3.71 -1.00 6.10
N GLU A 95 -4.39 -0.79 7.23
CA GLU A 95 -5.43 0.22 7.34
C GLU A 95 -4.89 1.65 7.20
N LYS A 96 -3.73 1.94 7.80
CA LYS A 96 -3.05 3.24 7.64
C LYS A 96 -2.70 3.49 6.17
N LEU A 97 -2.06 2.53 5.51
CA LEU A 97 -1.65 2.65 4.12
C LEU A 97 -2.85 2.73 3.17
N LYS A 98 -3.93 1.99 3.44
CA LYS A 98 -5.20 2.09 2.72
C LYS A 98 -5.83 3.47 2.87
N LYS A 99 -5.83 4.04 4.08
CA LYS A 99 -6.29 5.41 4.34
C LYS A 99 -5.46 6.42 3.57
N ASP A 100 -4.14 6.31 3.56
CA ASP A 100 -3.28 7.24 2.81
C ASP A 100 -3.42 7.11 1.29
N LEU A 101 -3.62 5.89 0.78
CA LEU A 101 -3.94 5.67 -0.63
C LEU A 101 -5.29 6.31 -1.00
N SER A 102 -6.29 6.19 -0.11
CA SER A 102 -7.61 6.81 -0.31
C SER A 102 -7.54 8.35 -0.32
N LYS A 103 -6.76 8.96 0.58
CA LYS A 103 -6.51 10.41 0.56
C LYS A 103 -5.79 10.84 -0.71
N SER A 104 -4.81 10.05 -1.15
CA SER A 104 -4.06 10.32 -2.39
C SER A 104 -4.90 10.17 -3.66
N CYS A 105 -5.94 9.32 -3.69
CA CYS A 105 -6.83 9.25 -4.85
C CYS A 105 -7.89 10.35 -4.90
N LEU A 106 -8.05 11.11 -3.81
CA LEU A 106 -8.96 12.27 -3.76
C LEU A 106 -8.35 13.53 -4.40
N SER A 107 -7.13 13.51 -4.95
CA SER A 107 -6.40 14.76 -5.29
C SER A 107 -6.15 15.09 -6.77
N VAL A 108 -6.93 14.59 -7.72
CA VAL A 108 -7.05 15.26 -9.05
C VAL A 108 -8.49 15.18 -9.55
N GLY A 109 -9.15 14.04 -9.32
CA GLY A 109 -10.56 13.84 -9.68
C GLY A 109 -11.55 14.67 -8.87
N ALA A 110 -11.30 14.98 -7.58
CA ALA A 110 -12.20 15.84 -6.80
C ALA A 110 -12.04 17.33 -7.17
N ILE A 111 -10.82 17.76 -7.54
CA ILE A 111 -10.54 19.11 -8.07
C ILE A 111 -11.12 19.23 -9.48
N SER A 112 -10.99 18.19 -10.31
CA SER A 112 -11.61 18.10 -11.63
C SER A 112 -13.14 17.96 -11.56
N ALA A 113 -13.71 17.29 -10.56
CA ALA A 113 -15.16 17.18 -10.36
C ALA A 113 -15.77 18.49 -9.85
N GLN A 114 -14.98 19.36 -9.22
CA GLN A 114 -15.36 20.75 -8.99
C GLN A 114 -15.21 21.64 -10.24
N GLY A 115 -14.48 21.19 -11.26
CA GLY A 115 -14.27 21.91 -12.53
C GLY A 115 -14.83 21.24 -13.79
N GLY A 116 -15.66 20.20 -13.66
CA GLY A 116 -15.83 19.19 -14.72
C GLY A 116 -17.25 18.68 -14.97
N CYS A 117 -18.29 19.36 -14.47
CA CYS A 117 -19.56 19.31 -15.19
C CYS A 117 -19.43 20.32 -16.33
N GLY A 118 -19.60 19.91 -17.58
CA GLY A 118 -19.35 20.71 -18.79
C GLY A 118 -20.30 21.90 -19.01
N LYS A 119 -20.59 22.66 -17.97
CA LYS A 119 -21.26 23.97 -18.02
C LYS A 119 -20.30 24.97 -17.37
N PRO A 120 -19.91 26.05 -18.06
CA PRO A 120 -19.19 27.13 -17.40
C PRO A 120 -20.03 27.64 -16.21
N PRO A 121 -19.40 28.06 -15.10
CA PRO A 121 -20.14 28.62 -13.97
C PRO A 121 -21.06 29.75 -14.46
N TYR A 122 -22.31 29.74 -14.01
CA TYR A 122 -23.35 30.72 -14.40
C TYR A 122 -22.91 32.18 -14.15
N PHE A 123 -21.99 32.39 -13.21
CA PHE A 123 -21.39 33.69 -12.93
C PHE A 123 -20.02 33.80 -13.59
N TYR A 124 -19.86 34.78 -14.48
CA TYR A 124 -18.58 35.13 -15.06
C TYR A 124 -17.81 36.09 -14.15
N THR A 125 -16.48 35.96 -14.09
CA THR A 125 -15.61 36.91 -13.39
C THR A 125 -15.79 38.30 -14.00
N GLY A 126 -16.47 39.21 -13.30
CA GLY A 126 -16.83 40.55 -13.80
C GLY A 126 -18.32 40.91 -13.71
N MET A 127 -19.21 39.97 -13.37
CA MET A 127 -20.65 40.25 -13.21
C MET A 127 -21.04 41.05 -11.95
N MET A 128 -20.06 41.60 -11.22
CA MET A 128 -20.28 42.44 -10.04
C MET A 128 -19.99 43.93 -10.30
N SER A 129 -19.88 44.33 -11.57
CA SER A 129 -19.92 45.73 -11.98
C SER A 129 -21.37 46.18 -12.07
N HIS A 130 -21.91 46.75 -10.99
CA HIS A 130 -23.05 47.65 -11.12
C HIS A 130 -22.53 48.99 -11.62
N GLU A 131 -22.88 49.39 -12.85
CA GLU A 131 -22.81 50.81 -13.22
C GLU A 131 -23.77 51.57 -12.30
N LYS A 132 -23.22 52.49 -11.52
CA LYS A 132 -23.99 53.55 -10.89
C LYS A 132 -24.38 54.51 -12.02
N GLU A 133 -25.55 54.30 -12.61
CA GLU A 133 -26.14 55.25 -13.54
C GLU A 133 -26.54 56.48 -12.73
N GLY A 134 -25.71 57.53 -12.82
CA GLY A 134 -26.05 58.87 -12.35
C GLY A 134 -26.89 59.56 -13.41
N GLY A 135 -28.12 59.92 -13.04
CA GLY A 135 -28.98 60.88 -13.71
C GLY A 135 -29.72 61.67 -12.64
#